data_AF-A0AAU1WTM7-F1
#
_entry.id   AF-A0AAU1WTM7-F1
#
_cell.length_a   1.000
_cell.length_b   1.000
_cell.length_c   1.000
_cell.angle_alpha   90.00
_cell.angle_beta   90.00
_cell.angle_gamma   90.00
#
_symmetry.space_group_name_H-M   'P 1'
#
loop_
_entity.id
_entity.type
_entity.pdbx_description
1 polymer ?
#
loop_
_entity_poly.entity_id
_entity_poly.type
_entity_poly.pdbx_seq_one_letter_code
_entity_poly.pdbx_strand_id
1 'polypeptide(L)'
;MATWMFPPSPAAPETIAGSATLDDVLARLRGRRPVFHSEADLQHSFALAVHEVAREVGCRLEVPVRGSEASEYLDLLCLGPAGRTAVEFKYVTRRWSGTVGSPPEEYALRGHNAPDLARRDFVRDVGRLERFCEREDQNGLALLITNEASLWSPRQRTTPTRDEEFRIHEERELSGTLLWAGGSFPANTRVLRGTYPLRRRPYAQLGGPNGEFRCLAVFVAPAPAKLSTTAPHLPVPGPGGVRPARG
;
A
#
# COMPACT_ATOMS: atom_id res chain seq x y z
N MET A 1 6.73 -37.74 17.10
CA MET A 1 6.67 -37.13 15.76
C MET A 1 7.04 -35.67 15.90
N ALA A 2 8.19 -35.26 15.34
CA ALA A 2 8.66 -33.88 15.44
C ALA A 2 8.02 -33.06 14.32
N THR A 3 7.11 -32.16 14.69
CA THR A 3 6.57 -31.15 13.78
C THR A 3 7.66 -30.14 13.51
N TRP A 4 8.25 -30.21 12.31
CA TRP A 4 9.13 -29.16 11.82
C TRP A 4 8.28 -27.91 11.58
N MET A 5 8.32 -26.97 12.52
CA MET A 5 7.87 -25.60 12.26
C MET A 5 8.93 -24.95 11.38
N PHE A 6 8.60 -24.72 10.12
CA PHE A 6 9.39 -23.79 9.31
C PHE A 6 9.38 -22.43 10.01
N PRO A 7 10.54 -21.76 10.18
CA PRO A 7 10.52 -20.38 10.61
C PRO A 7 9.67 -19.57 9.63
N PRO A 8 8.91 -18.57 10.08
CA PRO A 8 8.22 -17.68 9.16
C PRO A 8 9.24 -17.14 8.17
N SER A 9 8.90 -17.21 6.87
CA SER A 9 9.71 -16.61 5.82
C SER A 9 10.01 -15.17 6.21
N PRO A 10 11.27 -14.68 6.11
CA PRO A 10 11.56 -13.29 6.43
C PRO A 10 10.62 -12.41 5.63
N ALA A 11 9.99 -11.43 6.30
CA ALA A 11 9.11 -10.48 5.63
C ALA A 11 9.86 -9.89 4.43
N ALA A 12 9.23 -9.91 3.26
CA ALA A 12 9.83 -9.35 2.06
C ALA A 12 10.30 -7.91 2.36
N PRO A 13 11.50 -7.52 1.91
CA PRO A 13 12.03 -6.21 2.22
C PRO A 13 11.09 -5.13 1.67
N GLU A 14 10.81 -4.12 2.50
CA GLU A 14 9.93 -2.99 2.19
C GLU A 14 10.62 -2.03 1.22
N THR A 15 10.74 -2.45 -0.03
CA THR A 15 11.47 -1.72 -1.07
C THR A 15 10.54 -1.10 -2.10
N ILE A 16 10.93 0.07 -2.57
CA ILE A 16 10.33 0.82 -3.67
C ILE A 16 11.13 0.50 -4.93
N ALA A 17 10.43 -0.05 -5.92
CA ALA A 17 10.95 -0.53 -7.20
C ALA A 17 12.15 -1.50 -7.07
N GLY A 18 12.22 -2.23 -5.94
CA GLY A 18 13.30 -3.18 -5.64
C GLY A 18 14.66 -2.55 -5.30
N SER A 19 14.80 -1.22 -5.35
CA SER A 19 16.08 -0.51 -5.17
C SER A 19 16.15 0.33 -3.90
N ALA A 20 15.10 1.09 -3.56
CA ALA A 20 15.12 2.02 -2.44
C ALA A 20 14.37 1.44 -1.24
N THR A 21 14.96 1.42 -0.04
CA THR A 21 14.21 1.01 1.16
C THR A 21 13.22 2.11 1.56
N LEU A 22 12.06 1.72 2.10
CA LEU A 22 11.08 2.70 2.59
C LEU A 22 11.67 3.58 3.69
N ASP A 23 12.49 3.02 4.59
CA ASP A 23 13.07 3.78 5.70
C ASP A 23 14.05 4.86 5.22
N ASP A 24 14.87 4.58 4.20
CA ASP A 24 15.76 5.58 3.59
C ASP A 24 14.96 6.68 2.89
N VAL A 25 13.90 6.31 2.18
CA VAL A 25 13.01 7.29 1.51
C VAL A 25 12.28 8.15 2.54
N LEU A 26 11.74 7.58 3.61
CA LEU A 26 11.11 8.33 4.70
C LEU A 26 12.12 9.19 5.46
N ALA A 27 13.36 8.73 5.66
CA ALA A 27 14.44 9.52 6.24
C ALA A 27 14.77 10.72 5.37
N ARG A 28 14.85 10.53 4.05
CA ARG A 28 15.10 11.62 3.12
C ARG A 28 13.94 12.61 3.06
N LEU A 29 12.73 12.08 2.92
CA LEU A 29 11.50 12.86 2.83
C LEU A 29 11.31 13.73 4.08
N ARG A 30 11.40 13.16 5.29
CA ARG A 30 11.24 13.92 6.54
C ARG A 30 12.33 14.97 6.74
N GLY A 31 13.56 14.71 6.28
CA GLY A 31 14.67 15.66 6.37
C GLY A 31 14.48 16.89 5.47
N ARG A 32 13.77 16.73 4.34
CA ARG A 32 13.43 17.83 3.42
C ARG A 32 12.12 18.51 3.79
N ARG A 33 11.11 17.72 4.12
CA ARG A 33 9.72 18.17 4.24
C ARG A 33 8.99 17.39 5.35
N PRO A 34 9.11 17.84 6.61
CA PRO A 34 8.45 17.21 7.75
C PRO A 34 6.93 17.44 7.80
N VAL A 35 6.41 18.39 7.01
CA VAL A 35 4.98 18.72 6.85
C VAL A 35 4.70 19.00 5.38
N PHE A 36 3.49 18.71 4.93
CA PHE A 36 3.04 18.97 3.56
C PHE A 36 1.84 19.92 3.56
N HIS A 37 1.68 20.70 2.50
CA HIS A 37 0.49 21.54 2.28
C HIS A 37 -0.72 20.73 1.85
N SER A 38 -0.49 19.62 1.14
CA SER A 38 -1.53 18.80 0.54
C SER A 38 -1.03 17.38 0.26
N GLU A 39 -1.94 16.48 -0.12
CA GLU A 39 -1.59 15.14 -0.61
C GLU A 39 -0.72 15.20 -1.88
N ALA A 40 -0.97 16.15 -2.78
CA ALA A 40 -0.15 16.35 -3.98
C ALA A 40 1.27 16.83 -3.65
N ASP A 41 1.43 17.67 -2.62
CA ASP A 41 2.75 18.06 -2.10
C ASP A 41 3.50 16.84 -1.51
N LEU A 42 2.80 15.98 -0.78
CA LEU A 42 3.34 14.69 -0.32
C LEU A 42 3.77 13.81 -1.51
N GLN A 43 2.91 13.61 -2.51
CA GLN A 43 3.21 12.81 -3.70
C GLN A 43 4.47 13.32 -4.43
N HIS A 44 4.53 14.62 -4.71
CA HIS A 44 5.68 15.25 -5.37
C HIS A 44 6.96 15.06 -4.56
N SER A 45 6.90 15.33 -3.26
CA SER A 45 8.06 15.27 -2.38
C SER A 45 8.55 13.84 -2.17
N PHE A 46 7.63 12.86 -2.10
CA PHE A 46 7.98 11.45 -2.04
C PHE A 46 8.69 11.00 -3.32
N ALA A 47 8.20 11.40 -4.50
CA ALA A 47 8.86 11.08 -5.77
C ALA A 47 10.29 11.64 -5.84
N LEU A 48 10.51 12.87 -5.35
CA LEU A 48 11.86 13.45 -5.23
C LEU A 48 12.73 12.66 -4.26
N ALA A 49 12.20 12.27 -3.10
CA ALA A 49 12.93 11.49 -2.10
C ALA A 49 13.35 10.11 -2.65
N VAL A 50 12.47 9.43 -3.39
CA VAL A 50 12.80 8.17 -4.09
C VAL A 50 13.95 8.39 -5.07
N HIS A 51 13.87 9.42 -5.91
CA HIS A 51 14.92 9.71 -6.89
C HIS A 51 16.26 10.08 -6.23
N GLU A 52 16.26 10.77 -5.09
CA GLU A 52 17.49 11.06 -4.35
C GLU A 52 18.13 9.81 -3.73
N VAL A 53 17.32 8.84 -3.29
CA VAL A 53 17.81 7.59 -2.69
C VAL A 53 18.25 6.59 -3.77
N ALA A 54 17.51 6.48 -4.87
CA ALA A 54 17.80 5.58 -6.00
C ALA A 54 17.59 6.33 -7.32
N ARG A 55 18.70 6.82 -7.90
CA ARG A 55 18.70 7.67 -9.10
C ARG A 55 18.16 6.98 -10.35
N GLU A 56 18.25 5.66 -10.39
CA GLU A 56 17.76 4.82 -11.47
C GLU A 56 16.24 4.61 -11.43
N VAL A 57 15.57 4.95 -10.32
CA VAL A 57 14.12 4.81 -10.19
C VAL A 57 13.42 6.03 -10.79
N GLY A 58 12.66 5.79 -11.85
CA GLY A 58 11.77 6.77 -12.45
C GLY A 58 10.44 6.83 -11.71
N CYS A 59 9.87 8.03 -11.58
CA CYS A 59 8.59 8.27 -10.91
C CYS A 59 7.59 8.89 -11.90
N ARG A 60 6.37 8.34 -11.98
CA ARG A 60 5.27 8.84 -12.82
C ARG A 60 4.02 9.05 -11.96
N LEU A 61 3.53 10.29 -11.90
CA LEU A 61 2.32 10.64 -11.16
C LEU A 61 1.07 10.39 -12.01
N GLU A 62 -0.06 10.14 -11.33
CA GLU A 62 -1.41 10.06 -11.94
C GLU A 62 -1.46 9.12 -13.16
N VAL A 63 -0.94 7.91 -12.99
CA VAL A 63 -0.84 6.94 -14.08
C VAL A 63 -2.20 6.27 -14.30
N PRO A 64 -2.78 6.34 -15.51
CA PRO A 64 -4.04 5.68 -15.78
C PRO A 64 -3.84 4.15 -15.81
N VAL A 65 -4.54 3.44 -14.95
CA VAL A 65 -4.69 1.99 -14.96
C VAL A 65 -5.97 1.66 -15.71
N ARG A 66 -5.81 1.10 -16.91
CA ARG A 66 -6.94 0.77 -17.79
C ARG A 66 -7.61 -0.52 -17.30
N GLY A 67 -8.82 -0.39 -16.74
CA GLY A 67 -9.73 -1.48 -16.45
C GLY A 67 -10.81 -1.65 -17.53
N SER A 68 -11.73 -2.60 -17.32
CA SER A 68 -12.81 -2.92 -18.27
C SER A 68 -13.96 -1.89 -18.30
N GLU A 69 -14.15 -1.09 -17.26
CA GLU A 69 -15.32 -0.19 -17.13
C GLU A 69 -14.98 1.30 -16.97
N ALA A 70 -13.84 1.64 -16.36
CA ALA A 70 -13.33 3.01 -16.27
C ALA A 70 -11.82 3.03 -16.02
N SER A 71 -11.15 4.12 -16.41
CA SER A 71 -9.74 4.35 -16.04
C SER A 71 -9.67 4.79 -14.58
N GLU A 72 -9.05 3.98 -13.72
CA GLU A 72 -8.60 4.41 -12.40
C GLU A 72 -7.23 5.09 -12.55
N TYR A 73 -6.91 6.06 -11.69
CA TYR A 73 -5.60 6.71 -11.68
C TYR A 73 -4.83 6.30 -10.43
N LEU A 74 -3.59 5.85 -10.64
CA LEU A 74 -2.63 5.54 -9.59
C LEU A 74 -1.85 6.82 -9.27
N ASP A 75 -1.84 7.21 -8.00
CA ASP A 75 -1.17 8.44 -7.56
C ASP A 75 0.30 8.50 -8.01
N LEU A 76 1.05 7.42 -7.82
CA LEU A 76 2.44 7.32 -8.26
C LEU A 76 2.82 5.90 -8.66
N LEU A 77 3.52 5.78 -9.79
CA LEU A 77 4.23 4.57 -10.20
C LEU A 77 5.73 4.80 -10.16
N CYS A 78 6.43 4.03 -9.33
CA CYS A 78 7.89 3.95 -9.30
C CYS A 78 8.36 2.81 -10.20
N LEU A 79 9.34 3.09 -11.07
CA LEU A 79 9.86 2.19 -12.09
C LEU A 79 11.38 2.10 -11.95
N GLY A 80 11.88 0.95 -11.53
CA GLY A 80 13.31 0.66 -11.41
C GLY A 80 13.71 -0.55 -12.24
N PRO A 81 15.02 -0.82 -12.36
CA PRO A 81 15.51 -2.00 -13.06
C PRO A 81 15.16 -3.32 -12.35
N ALA A 82 14.99 -3.29 -11.03
CA ALA A 82 14.67 -4.46 -10.21
C ALA A 82 13.17 -4.72 -10.03
N GLY A 83 12.31 -3.78 -10.43
CA GLY A 83 10.86 -3.93 -10.31
C GLY A 83 10.11 -2.59 -10.30
N ARG A 84 8.85 -2.67 -9.87
CA ARG A 84 7.91 -1.54 -9.87
C ARG A 84 7.19 -1.46 -8.53
N THR A 85 6.80 -0.25 -8.16
CA THR A 85 5.93 -0.03 -7.00
C THR A 85 4.80 0.90 -7.39
N ALA A 86 3.57 0.41 -7.27
CA ALA A 86 2.38 1.25 -7.29
C ALA A 86 2.17 1.88 -5.90
N VAL A 87 2.05 3.19 -5.81
CA VAL A 87 1.88 3.90 -4.54
C VAL A 87 0.57 4.67 -4.53
N GLU A 88 -0.19 4.54 -3.45
CA GLU A 88 -1.39 5.32 -3.15
C GLU A 88 -1.13 6.12 -1.87
N PHE A 89 -1.44 7.41 -1.86
CA PHE A 89 -1.16 8.31 -0.75
C PHE A 89 -2.43 8.71 -0.02
N LYS A 90 -2.28 8.93 1.28
CA LYS A 90 -3.24 9.66 2.09
C LYS A 90 -2.52 10.69 2.95
N TYR A 91 -2.98 11.93 2.91
CA TYR A 91 -2.53 12.98 3.82
C TYR A 91 -3.71 13.60 4.58
N VAL A 92 -4.04 12.96 5.70
CA VAL A 92 -5.19 13.36 6.54
C VAL A 92 -4.68 14.20 7.69
N THR A 93 -5.30 15.34 7.95
CA THR A 93 -4.74 16.36 8.85
C THR A 93 -5.73 16.82 9.90
N ARG A 94 -5.23 17.17 11.08
CA ARG A 94 -5.83 18.10 12.04
C ARG A 94 -5.28 19.49 11.82
N ARG A 95 -5.99 20.49 12.35
CA ARG A 95 -5.51 21.87 12.34
C ARG A 95 -4.17 21.95 13.05
N TRP A 96 -3.18 22.44 12.32
CA TRP A 96 -1.84 22.74 12.80
C TRP A 96 -1.30 23.92 11.99
N SER A 97 -0.50 24.77 12.61
CA SER A 97 0.15 25.89 11.94
C SER A 97 1.54 26.09 12.53
N GLY A 98 2.50 26.43 11.68
CA GLY A 98 3.87 26.67 12.09
C GLY A 98 4.78 26.93 10.89
N THR A 99 6.03 27.30 11.19
CA THR A 99 7.07 27.52 10.20
C THR A 99 8.11 26.43 10.32
N VAL A 100 8.38 25.70 9.23
CA VAL A 100 9.32 24.56 9.22
C VAL A 100 10.12 24.52 7.92
N GLY A 101 11.21 23.76 7.91
CA GLY A 101 12.05 23.57 6.73
C GLY A 101 13.19 24.57 6.60
N SER A 102 13.99 24.40 5.54
CA SER A 102 15.09 25.28 5.16
C SER A 102 15.11 25.44 3.63
N PRO A 103 14.81 26.63 3.07
CA PRO A 103 14.44 27.85 3.81
C PRO A 103 13.12 27.68 4.60
N PRO A 104 12.88 28.49 5.64
CA PRO A 104 11.66 28.41 6.44
C PRO A 104 10.41 28.66 5.59
N GLU A 105 9.40 27.81 5.75
CA GLU A 105 8.12 27.89 5.04
C GLU A 105 6.97 27.83 6.02
N GLU A 106 5.94 28.65 5.81
CA GLU A 106 4.76 28.72 6.67
C GLU A 106 3.71 27.71 6.23
N TYR A 107 3.10 27.03 7.20
CA TYR A 107 2.05 26.04 6.98
C TYR A 107 0.81 26.41 7.80
N ALA A 108 -0.37 26.22 7.21
CA ALA A 108 -1.66 26.41 7.86
C ALA A 108 -2.59 25.25 7.48
N LEU A 109 -2.38 24.09 8.11
CA LEU A 109 -3.16 22.88 7.83
C LEU A 109 -4.59 23.03 8.32
N ARG A 110 -5.52 22.56 7.49
CA ARG A 110 -6.94 22.45 7.85
C ARG A 110 -7.20 21.08 8.47
N GLY A 111 -8.22 21.01 9.33
CA GLY A 111 -8.69 19.74 9.88
C GLY A 111 -9.64 19.03 8.94
N HIS A 112 -9.36 17.78 8.61
CA HIS A 112 -10.26 16.88 7.89
C HIS A 112 -11.22 16.22 8.90
N ASN A 113 -12.44 16.74 9.04
CA ASN A 113 -13.41 16.30 10.04
C ASN A 113 -14.19 15.03 9.64
N ALA A 114 -13.52 14.04 9.04
CA ALA A 114 -14.14 12.78 8.61
C ALA A 114 -13.17 11.58 8.72
N PRO A 115 -12.71 11.24 9.94
CA PRO A 115 -11.72 10.19 10.14
C PRO A 115 -12.25 8.80 9.76
N ASP A 116 -13.56 8.60 9.73
CA ASP A 116 -14.18 7.36 9.26
C ASP A 116 -14.08 7.19 7.74
N LEU A 117 -14.32 8.26 6.97
CA LEU A 117 -14.11 8.27 5.53
C LEU A 117 -12.64 8.12 5.17
N ALA A 118 -11.74 8.78 5.92
CA ALA A 118 -10.29 8.60 5.76
C ALA A 118 -9.87 7.13 5.88
N ARG A 119 -10.41 6.42 6.88
CA ARG A 119 -10.17 4.97 7.06
C ARG A 119 -10.72 4.15 5.91
N ARG A 120 -11.97 4.41 5.53
CA ARG A 120 -12.62 3.74 4.40
C ARG A 120 -11.79 3.87 3.12
N ASP A 121 -11.35 5.08 2.83
CA ASP A 121 -10.63 5.39 1.60
C ASP A 121 -9.23 4.77 1.62
N PHE A 122 -8.52 4.79 2.76
CA PHE A 122 -7.24 4.08 2.91
C PHE A 122 -7.38 2.57 2.68
N VAL A 123 -8.37 1.91 3.30
CA VAL A 123 -8.61 0.46 3.09
C VAL A 123 -9.03 0.16 1.65
N ARG A 124 -9.83 1.05 1.02
CA ARG A 124 -10.15 0.93 -0.40
C ARG A 124 -8.87 0.96 -1.23
N ASP A 125 -7.92 1.83 -0.93
CA ASP A 125 -6.68 1.97 -1.69
C ASP A 125 -5.76 0.74 -1.50
N VAL A 126 -5.72 0.11 -0.33
CA VAL A 126 -5.09 -1.22 -0.15
C VAL A 126 -5.69 -2.25 -1.11
N GLY A 127 -7.02 -2.34 -1.17
CA GLY A 127 -7.70 -3.26 -2.11
C GLY A 127 -7.56 -2.87 -3.59
N ARG A 128 -7.32 -1.59 -3.91
CA ARG A 128 -6.97 -1.14 -5.28
C ARG A 128 -5.58 -1.61 -5.65
N LEU A 129 -4.61 -1.45 -4.75
CA LEU A 129 -3.24 -1.92 -4.94
C LEU A 129 -3.17 -3.43 -5.14
N GLU A 130 -3.97 -4.22 -4.44
CA GLU A 130 -4.09 -5.66 -4.72
C GLU A 130 -4.43 -5.93 -6.20
N ARG A 131 -5.34 -5.17 -6.80
CA ARG A 131 -5.68 -5.32 -8.24
C ARG A 131 -4.59 -4.77 -9.16
N PHE A 132 -3.91 -3.70 -8.77
CA PHE A 132 -2.84 -3.13 -9.59
C PHE A 132 -1.60 -4.04 -9.61
N CYS A 133 -1.33 -4.77 -8.54
CA CYS A 133 -0.13 -5.58 -8.36
C CYS A 133 -0.29 -7.03 -8.84
N GLU A 134 -0.97 -7.23 -9.97
CA GLU A 134 -1.15 -8.55 -10.59
C GLU A 134 0.11 -9.06 -11.33
N ARG A 135 1.13 -8.21 -11.46
CA ARG A 135 2.40 -8.55 -12.11
C ARG A 135 3.42 -9.04 -11.09
N GLU A 136 4.22 -10.03 -11.46
CA GLU A 136 5.28 -10.60 -10.60
C GLU A 136 6.36 -9.56 -10.21
N ASP A 137 6.61 -8.56 -11.07
CA ASP A 137 7.61 -7.50 -10.87
C ASP A 137 7.06 -6.26 -10.18
N GLN A 138 5.83 -6.27 -9.67
CA GLN A 138 5.16 -5.09 -9.13
C GLN A 138 4.58 -5.33 -7.74
N ASN A 139 5.08 -4.61 -6.75
CA ASN A 139 4.46 -4.49 -5.44
C ASN A 139 3.64 -3.20 -5.32
N GLY A 140 2.87 -3.08 -4.24
CA GLY A 140 2.06 -1.92 -3.92
C GLY A 140 2.43 -1.33 -2.56
N LEU A 141 2.23 -0.02 -2.40
CA LEU A 141 2.43 0.71 -1.15
C LEU A 141 1.24 1.67 -0.92
N ALA A 142 0.43 1.41 0.11
CA ALA A 142 -0.49 2.42 0.64
C ALA A 142 0.22 3.19 1.75
N LEU A 143 0.42 4.49 1.55
CA LEU A 143 1.14 5.37 2.48
C LEU A 143 0.21 6.43 3.06
N LEU A 144 0.01 6.41 4.37
CA LEU A 144 -0.72 7.43 5.11
C LEU A 144 0.23 8.20 6.02
N ILE A 145 0.36 9.52 5.83
CA ILE A 145 0.99 10.42 6.79
C ILE A 145 -0.10 11.31 7.40
N THR A 146 -0.12 11.43 8.72
CA THR A 146 -1.20 12.13 9.40
C THR A 146 -0.80 12.67 10.76
N ASN A 147 -1.41 13.79 11.18
CA ASN A 147 -1.47 14.27 12.56
C ASN A 147 -2.86 14.07 13.23
N GLU A 148 -3.74 13.26 12.63
CA GLU A 148 -5.05 12.90 13.18
C GLU A 148 -4.93 11.72 14.14
N ALA A 149 -4.80 12.00 15.43
CA ALA A 149 -4.62 10.97 16.45
C ALA A 149 -5.74 9.93 16.50
N SER A 150 -6.97 10.29 16.14
CA SER A 150 -8.07 9.32 16.11
C SER A 150 -7.85 8.19 15.08
N LEU A 151 -6.99 8.36 14.07
CA LEU A 151 -6.68 7.30 13.11
C LEU A 151 -5.78 6.21 13.70
N TRP A 152 -4.89 6.53 14.64
CA TRP A 152 -3.96 5.55 15.22
C TRP A 152 -4.29 5.14 16.66
N SER A 153 -5.08 5.94 17.37
CA SER A 153 -5.52 5.59 18.73
C SER A 153 -6.67 4.60 18.71
N PRO A 154 -6.65 3.56 19.56
CA PRO A 154 -7.81 2.71 19.79
C PRO A 154 -9.00 3.55 20.27
N ARG A 155 -10.21 3.08 19.97
CA ARG A 155 -11.42 3.73 20.50
C ARG A 155 -11.57 3.42 21.99
N GLN A 156 -11.98 4.42 22.75
CA GLN A 156 -12.34 4.25 24.16
C GLN A 156 -13.80 3.83 24.37
N ARG A 157 -14.68 4.02 23.37
CA ARG A 157 -16.13 3.74 23.48
C ARG A 157 -16.49 2.43 22.80
N THR A 158 -17.38 1.67 23.43
CA THR A 158 -17.82 0.33 23.01
C THR A 158 -18.95 0.32 21.98
N THR A 159 -19.65 1.44 21.78
CA THR A 159 -20.73 1.51 20.78
C THR A 159 -20.16 1.35 19.37
N PRO A 160 -20.61 0.36 18.57
CA PRO A 160 -20.12 0.15 17.22
C PRO A 160 -20.34 1.39 16.34
N THR A 161 -19.35 1.72 15.51
CA THR A 161 -19.48 2.78 14.49
C THR A 161 -19.51 2.19 13.09
N ARG A 162 -19.87 3.02 12.10
CA ARG A 162 -19.95 2.57 10.71
C ARG A 162 -18.61 2.08 10.13
N ASP A 163 -17.50 2.51 10.68
CA ASP A 163 -16.13 2.21 10.26
C ASP A 163 -15.41 1.23 11.20
N GLU A 164 -16.14 0.47 12.03
CA GLU A 164 -15.55 -0.40 13.05
C GLU A 164 -14.58 -1.44 12.47
N GLU A 165 -14.94 -2.09 11.37
CA GLU A 165 -14.05 -3.05 10.68
C GLU A 165 -12.97 -2.38 9.84
N PHE A 166 -13.09 -1.07 9.59
CA PHE A 166 -12.14 -0.26 8.82
C PHE A 166 -11.12 0.44 9.72
N ARG A 167 -11.06 0.10 11.01
CA ARG A 167 -10.13 0.73 11.95
C ARG A 167 -8.68 0.46 11.56
N ILE A 168 -7.87 1.52 11.58
CA ILE A 168 -6.43 1.48 11.24
C ILE A 168 -5.54 1.90 12.42
N HIS A 169 -5.99 1.61 13.64
CA HIS A 169 -5.22 1.92 14.85
C HIS A 169 -3.97 1.03 14.95
N GLU A 170 -3.06 1.40 15.86
CA GLU A 170 -1.87 0.59 16.17
C GLU A 170 -2.24 -0.87 16.46
N GLU A 171 -1.38 -1.81 16.05
CA GLU A 171 -1.50 -3.26 16.29
C GLU A 171 -2.75 -3.94 15.69
N ARG A 172 -3.56 -3.22 14.92
CA ARG A 172 -4.66 -3.82 14.18
C ARG A 172 -4.13 -4.61 12.98
N GLU A 173 -4.87 -5.63 12.58
CA GLU A 173 -4.69 -6.33 11.32
C GLU A 173 -5.91 -6.10 10.42
N LEU A 174 -5.65 -5.87 9.12
CA LEU A 174 -6.69 -5.83 8.09
C LEU A 174 -6.60 -7.10 7.25
N SER A 175 -7.72 -7.84 7.13
CA SER A 175 -7.79 -9.06 6.33
C SER A 175 -9.25 -9.41 6.03
N GLY A 176 -9.46 -10.23 4.98
CA GLY A 176 -10.77 -10.80 4.67
C GLY A 176 -11.84 -9.77 4.30
N THR A 177 -13.09 -10.06 4.68
CA THR A 177 -14.24 -9.20 4.40
C THR A 177 -14.40 -8.16 5.50
N LEU A 178 -14.34 -6.88 5.12
CA LEU A 178 -14.55 -5.72 5.98
C LEU A 178 -15.86 -5.03 5.62
N LEU A 179 -16.82 -5.08 6.54
CA LEU A 179 -18.18 -4.58 6.38
C LEU A 179 -18.29 -3.12 6.81
N TRP A 180 -18.79 -2.27 5.91
CA TRP A 180 -19.12 -0.89 6.25
C TRP A 180 -20.51 -0.81 6.86
N ALA A 181 -20.62 -0.19 8.03
CA ALA A 181 -21.84 -0.10 8.84
C ALA A 181 -22.52 -1.46 9.04
N GLY A 182 -21.73 -2.49 9.40
CA GLY A 182 -22.25 -3.85 9.59
C GLY A 182 -22.86 -4.45 8.31
N GLY A 183 -22.48 -3.95 7.13
CA GLY A 183 -22.95 -4.45 5.84
C GLY A 183 -24.15 -3.69 5.26
N SER A 184 -24.69 -2.69 5.97
CA SER A 184 -25.84 -1.91 5.46
C SER A 184 -25.53 -1.06 4.22
N PHE A 185 -24.24 -0.90 3.86
CA PHE A 185 -23.83 -0.27 2.59
C PHE A 185 -22.90 -1.18 1.79
N PRO A 186 -23.44 -2.14 1.02
CA PRO A 186 -22.64 -3.14 0.30
C PRO A 186 -21.56 -2.55 -0.61
N ALA A 187 -21.82 -1.41 -1.26
CA ALA A 187 -20.86 -0.73 -2.14
C ALA A 187 -19.57 -0.27 -1.41
N ASN A 188 -19.61 -0.14 -0.09
CA ASN A 188 -18.45 0.22 0.74
C ASN A 188 -17.79 -1.00 1.40
N THR A 189 -18.34 -2.20 1.24
CA THR A 189 -17.70 -3.44 1.73
C THR A 189 -16.42 -3.69 0.94
N ARG A 190 -15.37 -4.12 1.62
CA ARG A 190 -14.09 -4.46 0.99
C ARG A 190 -13.71 -5.88 1.31
N VAL A 191 -13.20 -6.59 0.32
CA VAL A 191 -12.63 -7.92 0.50
C VAL A 191 -11.15 -7.78 0.18
N LEU A 192 -10.30 -7.97 1.19
CA LEU A 192 -8.86 -7.99 1.05
C LEU A 192 -8.41 -9.44 0.87
N ARG A 193 -7.57 -9.68 -0.14
CA ARG A 193 -6.93 -10.98 -0.37
C ARG A 193 -5.76 -11.22 0.57
N GLY A 194 -5.04 -10.14 0.91
CA GLY A 194 -3.92 -10.18 1.83
C GLY A 194 -4.32 -10.04 3.30
N THR A 195 -3.30 -10.13 4.15
CA THR A 195 -3.37 -9.87 5.58
C THR A 195 -2.31 -8.84 5.93
N TYR A 196 -2.73 -7.73 6.53
CA TYR A 196 -1.93 -6.53 6.67
C TYR A 196 -1.84 -6.11 8.14
N PRO A 197 -0.80 -6.53 8.87
CA PRO A 197 -0.54 -6.01 10.20
C PRO A 197 -0.16 -4.53 10.11
N LEU A 198 -0.86 -3.69 10.86
CA LEU A 198 -0.67 -2.25 10.85
C LEU A 198 0.33 -1.84 11.93
N ARG A 199 1.38 -1.12 11.51
CA ARG A 199 2.41 -0.59 12.39
C ARG A 199 2.63 0.87 12.08
N ARG A 200 2.52 1.74 13.09
CA ARG A 200 2.84 3.17 12.90
C ARG A 200 4.32 3.39 13.07
N ARG A 201 4.83 4.36 12.31
CA ARG A 201 6.18 4.90 12.44
C ARG A 201 6.09 6.37 12.82
N PRO A 202 6.92 6.86 13.74
CA PRO A 202 7.10 8.30 13.90
C PRO A 202 7.55 8.92 12.57
N TYR A 203 6.92 10.02 12.18
CA TYR A 203 7.30 10.75 10.96
C TYR A 203 7.97 12.08 11.29
N ALA A 204 7.26 12.95 12.01
CA ALA A 204 7.78 14.25 12.46
C ALA A 204 7.19 14.62 13.82
N GLN A 205 7.98 15.32 14.64
CA GLN A 205 7.53 15.93 15.89
C GLN A 205 7.82 17.42 15.84
N LEU A 206 6.76 18.21 15.87
CA LEU A 206 6.80 19.66 15.74
C LEU A 206 6.18 20.32 16.97
N GLY A 207 6.46 21.61 17.14
CA GLY A 207 5.87 22.41 18.20
C GLY A 207 4.35 22.60 18.02
N GLY A 208 3.67 22.82 19.14
CA GLY A 208 2.25 23.18 19.18
C GLY A 208 1.27 22.01 19.14
N PRO A 209 -0.04 22.28 19.32
CA PRO A 209 -1.09 21.25 19.29
C PRO A 209 -1.17 20.52 17.95
N ASN A 210 -1.33 19.20 17.97
CA ASN A 210 -1.32 18.34 16.78
C ASN A 210 -0.02 18.40 15.96
N GLY A 211 1.11 18.70 16.60
CA GLY A 211 2.44 18.71 15.97
C GLY A 211 3.09 17.33 15.81
N GLU A 212 2.44 16.26 16.30
CA GLU A 212 2.91 14.88 16.11
C GLU A 212 2.33 14.32 14.80
N PHE A 213 3.22 13.92 13.89
CA PHE A 213 2.87 13.24 12.65
C PHE A 213 3.38 11.81 12.68
N ARG A 214 2.51 10.87 12.29
CA ARG A 214 2.83 9.45 12.14
C ARG A 214 2.61 8.98 10.71
N CYS A 215 3.41 8.00 10.32
CA CYS A 215 3.30 7.29 9.06
C CYS A 215 2.70 5.89 9.30
N LEU A 216 1.80 5.45 8.43
CA LEU A 216 1.39 4.07 8.27
C LEU A 216 1.71 3.67 6.82
N ALA A 217 2.50 2.61 6.66
CA ALA A 217 2.85 2.05 5.37
C ALA A 217 2.35 0.60 5.32
N VAL A 218 1.59 0.27 4.27
CA VAL A 218 1.11 -1.09 4.02
C VAL A 218 1.59 -1.52 2.65
N PHE A 219 2.44 -2.54 2.62
CA PHE A 219 2.90 -3.16 1.38
C PHE A 219 1.94 -4.26 0.93
N VAL A 220 1.65 -4.26 -0.36
CA VAL A 220 0.94 -5.33 -1.06
C VAL A 220 1.97 -6.08 -1.90
N ALA A 221 2.11 -7.38 -1.65
CA ALA A 221 3.05 -8.21 -2.40
C ALA A 221 2.57 -8.40 -3.86
N PRO A 222 3.51 -8.66 -4.79
CA PRO A 222 3.16 -9.09 -6.14
C PRO A 222 2.25 -10.32 -6.11
N ALA A 223 1.29 -10.40 -7.04
CA ALA A 223 0.53 -11.62 -7.22
C ALA A 223 1.48 -12.78 -7.58
N PRO A 224 1.29 -13.97 -7.01
CA PRO A 224 2.09 -15.13 -7.40
C PRO A 224 1.91 -15.40 -8.89
N ALA A 225 2.99 -15.84 -9.53
CA ALA A 225 3.01 -16.27 -10.93
C ALA A 225 1.81 -17.17 -11.23
N LYS A 226 1.02 -16.83 -12.26
CA LYS A 226 0.01 -17.77 -12.76
C LYS A 226 0.77 -18.97 -13.33
N LEU A 227 0.72 -20.11 -12.65
CA LEU A 227 1.28 -21.36 -13.18
C LEU A 227 0.66 -21.63 -14.55
N SER A 228 1.46 -21.48 -15.61
CA SER A 228 1.08 -21.88 -16.96
C SER A 228 0.84 -23.38 -16.93
N THR A 229 -0.43 -23.79 -16.89
CA THR A 229 -0.81 -25.19 -17.09
C THR A 229 -0.76 -25.46 -18.59
N THR A 230 0.45 -25.53 -19.15
CA THR A 230 0.64 -26.18 -20.45
C THR A 230 0.65 -27.67 -20.16
N ALA A 231 -0.51 -28.32 -20.32
CA ALA A 231 -0.58 -29.78 -20.20
C ALA A 231 0.44 -30.39 -21.18
N PRO A 232 1.31 -31.32 -20.74
CA PRO A 232 2.22 -32.00 -21.65
C PRO A 232 1.38 -32.76 -22.68
N HIS A 233 1.59 -32.45 -23.96
CA HIS A 233 1.04 -33.23 -25.06
C HIS A 233 1.61 -34.64 -24.97
N LEU A 234 0.85 -35.57 -24.42
CA LEU A 234 1.19 -36.99 -24.46
C LEU A 234 1.27 -37.43 -25.92
N PRO A 235 2.36 -38.08 -26.37
CA PRO A 235 2.41 -38.65 -27.70
C PRO A 235 1.42 -39.81 -27.78
N VAL A 236 0.54 -39.77 -28.78
CA VAL A 236 -0.36 -40.87 -29.11
C VAL A 236 0.49 -42.03 -29.65
N PRO A 237 0.45 -43.22 -29.03
CA PRO A 237 1.18 -44.37 -29.56
C PRO A 237 0.53 -44.80 -30.89
N GLY A 238 1.34 -44.81 -31.96
CA GLY A 238 0.91 -45.26 -33.28
C GLY A 238 0.52 -46.75 -33.28
N PRO A 239 -0.37 -47.18 -34.19
CA PRO A 239 -0.85 -48.56 -34.23
C PRO A 239 0.32 -49.51 -34.57
N GLY A 240 0.54 -50.50 -33.71
CA GLY A 240 1.57 -51.52 -33.87
C GLY A 240 1.35 -52.33 -35.15
N GLY A 241 2.34 -52.28 -36.05
CA GLY A 241 2.38 -53.08 -37.26
C GLY A 241 2.61 -54.56 -36.94
N VAL A 242 1.61 -55.39 -37.24
CA VAL A 242 1.72 -56.85 -37.27
C VAL A 242 2.53 -57.24 -38.51
N ARG A 243 3.67 -57.92 -38.31
CA ARG A 243 4.41 -58.58 -39.41
C ARG A 243 3.75 -59.93 -39.73
N PRO A 244 3.55 -60.30 -41.00
CA PRO A 244 3.04 -61.61 -41.35
C PRO A 244 4.15 -62.68 -41.28
N ALA A 245 3.77 -63.86 -40.81
CA ALA A 245 4.58 -65.08 -40.85
C ALA A 245 4.76 -65.53 -42.30
N ARG A 246 5.97 -66.02 -42.63
CA ARG A 246 6.31 -66.60 -43.93
C ARG A 246 5.63 -67.96 -44.08
N GLY A 247 4.97 -68.15 -45.22
CA GLY A 247 4.56 -69.41 -45.82
C GLY A 247 4.53 -69.19 -47.32
#